data_AF-A0A0F9BGT5-F1
#
_entry.id   AF-A0A0F9BGT5-F1
#
_cell.length_a   1.000
_cell.length_b   1.000
_cell.length_c   1.000
_cell.angle_alpha   90.00
_cell.angle_beta   90.00
_cell.angle_gamma   90.00
#
_symmetry.space_group_name_H-M   'P 1'
#
loop_
_entity.id
_entity.type
_entity.pdbx_description
1 polymer ?
#
loop_
_entity_poly.entity_id
_entity_poly.type
_entity_poly.pdbx_seq_one_letter_code
_entity_poly.pdbx_strand_id
1 'polypeptide(L)' 'MSEMLDRVTGSTGNPVSDSVSRGLFVAVVQAGLAFVALRVDALTGDDVVLLVPVTTMAGYLLFGLWDRFGRPRLPSA' A
#
# COMPACT_ATOMS: atom_id res chain seq x y z
N MET A 1 8.74 -9.94 20.83
CA MET A 1 7.42 -9.34 20.51
C MET A 1 7.52 -8.38 19.33
N SER A 2 8.58 -7.57 19.23
CA SER A 2 8.93 -6.75 18.05
C SER A 2 9.06 -7.57 16.76
N GLU A 3 9.85 -8.64 16.80
CA GLU A 3 10.18 -9.46 15.62
C GLU A 3 8.96 -10.12 14.94
N MET A 4 7.92 -10.43 15.73
CA MET A 4 6.67 -11.00 15.23
C MET A 4 5.78 -9.93 14.58
N LEU A 5 5.82 -8.69 15.08
CA LEU A 5 5.12 -7.54 14.50
C LEU A 5 5.83 -7.03 13.23
N ASP A 6 7.15 -7.04 13.21
CA ASP A 6 7.96 -6.66 12.04
C ASP A 6 7.68 -7.59 10.86
N ARG A 7 7.57 -8.90 11.11
CA ARG A 7 7.17 -9.89 10.08
C ARG A 7 5.73 -9.74 9.59
N VAL A 8 4.79 -9.36 10.45
CA VAL A 8 3.37 -9.20 10.07
C VAL A 8 3.16 -7.90 9.29
N THR A 9 3.94 -6.87 9.59
CA THR A 9 3.84 -5.58 8.90
C THR A 9 4.68 -5.54 7.63
N GLY A 10 5.65 -6.43 7.45
CA GLY A 10 6.57 -6.43 6.32
C GLY A 10 7.71 -5.43 6.44
N SER A 11 8.14 -5.19 7.67
CA SER A 11 9.29 -4.37 8.01
C SER A 11 10.58 -5.10 7.64
N THR A 12 11.47 -4.45 6.89
CA THR A 12 12.82 -4.94 6.58
C THR A 12 13.83 -4.59 7.68
N GLY A 13 13.38 -3.98 8.78
CA GLY A 13 14.24 -3.49 9.86
C GLY A 13 14.87 -2.11 9.59
N ASN A 14 14.68 -1.56 8.38
CA ASN A 14 15.04 -0.19 8.03
C ASN A 14 13.79 0.69 7.89
N PRO A 15 13.47 1.53 8.89
CA PRO A 15 12.22 2.27 8.93
C PRO A 15 12.09 3.30 7.80
N VAL A 16 13.20 3.82 7.27
CA VAL A 16 13.18 4.80 6.16
C VAL A 16 12.81 4.12 4.85
N SER A 17 13.47 3.00 4.53
CA SER A 17 13.21 2.24 3.30
C SER A 17 11.79 1.67 3.28
N ASP A 18 11.30 1.19 4.42
CA ASP A 18 9.94 0.67 4.54
C ASP A 18 8.90 1.79 4.39
N SER A 19 9.16 2.96 4.96
CA SER A 19 8.27 4.13 4.82
C SER A 19 8.20 4.62 3.37
N VAL A 20 9.35 4.69 2.68
CA VAL A 20 9.40 5.08 1.26
C VAL A 20 8.67 4.05 0.39
N SER A 21 8.88 2.76 0.63
CA SER A 21 8.26 1.69 -0.16
C SER A 21 6.73 1.66 0.00
N ARG A 22 6.24 1.83 1.24
CA ARG A 22 4.80 1.94 1.53
C ARG A 22 4.21 3.23 0.95
N GLY A 23 4.91 4.34 1.10
CA GLY A 23 4.50 5.64 0.54
C GLY A 23 4.38 5.60 -0.98
N LEU A 24 5.34 4.98 -1.67
CA LEU A 24 5.33 4.78 -3.12
C LEU A 24 4.12 3.94 -3.55
N PHE A 25 3.83 2.86 -2.83
CA PHE A 25 2.69 2.01 -3.14
C PHE A 25 1.36 2.76 -3.03
N VAL A 26 1.17 3.52 -1.94
CA VAL A 26 -0.01 4.38 -1.76
C VAL A 26 -0.11 5.40 -2.89
N ALA A 27 1.00 6.04 -3.28
CA ALA A 27 1.02 7.01 -4.37
C ALA A 27 0.55 6.39 -5.71
N VAL A 28 0.97 5.16 -6.03
CA VAL A 28 0.52 4.44 -7.24
C VAL A 28 -0.98 4.16 -7.20
N VAL A 29 -1.51 3.71 -6.06
CA VAL A 29 -2.95 3.46 -5.90
C VAL A 29 -3.75 4.74 -6.05
N GLN A 30 -3.31 5.84 -5.41
CA GLN A 30 -3.95 7.15 -5.53
C GLN A 30 -3.92 7.69 -6.96
N ALA A 31 -2.80 7.54 -7.67
CA ALA A 31 -2.69 7.94 -9.07
C ALA A 31 -3.65 7.17 -9.97
N GLY A 32 -3.81 5.86 -9.74
CA GLY A 32 -4.78 5.02 -10.47
C GLY A 32 -6.23 5.46 -10.24
N LEU A 33 -6.60 5.77 -9.00
CA LEU A 33 -7.94 6.26 -8.66
C LEU A 33 -8.23 7.62 -9.25
N ALA A 34 -7.29 8.56 -9.16
CA ALA A 34 -7.40 9.86 -9.79
C ALA A 34 -7.54 9.73 -11.32
N PHE A 35 -6.77 8.83 -11.95
CA PHE A 35 -6.90 8.54 -13.38
C PHE A 35 -8.29 8.04 -13.76
N VAL A 36 -8.87 7.14 -12.95
CA VAL A 36 -10.22 6.58 -13.15
C VAL A 36 -11.28 7.67 -12.96
N ALA A 37 -11.21 8.44 -11.88
CA ALA A 37 -12.17 9.51 -11.60
C ALA A 37 -12.19 10.60 -12.68
N LEU A 38 -11.04 10.91 -13.27
CA LEU A 38 -10.95 11.88 -14.37
C LEU A 38 -11.48 11.35 -15.71
N ARG A 39 -11.72 10.04 -15.83
CA ARG A 39 -12.08 9.37 -17.11
C ARG A 39 -13.41 8.66 -17.09
N VAL A 40 -13.99 8.46 -15.93
CA VAL A 40 -15.26 7.76 -15.74
C VAL A 40 -16.17 8.67 -14.93
N ASP A 41 -17.36 8.97 -15.47
CA ASP A 41 -18.40 9.78 -14.82
C ASP A 41 -19.02 9.13 -13.56
N ALA A 42 -18.42 8.04 -13.09
CA ALA A 42 -18.83 7.32 -11.88
C ALA A 42 -18.38 8.01 -10.59
N LEU A 43 -17.43 8.96 -10.66
CA LEU A 43 -16.82 9.60 -9.50
C LEU A 43 -16.66 11.10 -9.74
N THR A 44 -17.14 11.91 -8.78
CA THR A 44 -16.87 13.35 -8.74
C THR A 44 -15.61 13.66 -7.93
N GLY A 45 -15.08 14.89 -8.03
CA GLY A 45 -13.89 15.29 -7.28
C GLY A 45 -14.05 15.17 -5.76
N ASP A 46 -15.25 15.42 -5.24
CA ASP A 46 -15.56 15.29 -3.82
C ASP A 46 -15.58 13.81 -3.38
N ASP A 47 -16.05 12.90 -4.24
CA ASP A 47 -16.02 11.46 -3.99
C ASP A 47 -14.58 10.93 -3.89
N VAL A 48 -13.68 11.47 -4.71
CA VAL A 48 -12.26 11.11 -4.68
C VAL A 48 -11.64 11.46 -3.32
N VAL A 49 -11.92 12.65 -2.78
CA VAL A 49 -11.40 13.08 -1.48
C VAL A 49 -11.84 12.14 -0.36
N LEU A 50 -13.10 11.69 -0.38
CA LEU A 50 -13.63 10.73 0.58
C LEU A 50 -13.02 9.33 0.41
N LEU A 51 -12.66 8.96 -0.82
CA LEU A 51 -12.01 7.69 -1.12
C LEU A 51 -10.52 7.67 -0.77
N VAL A 52 -9.84 8.82 -0.66
CA VAL A 52 -8.41 8.90 -0.28
C VAL A 52 -8.08 8.09 0.99
N PRO A 53 -8.75 8.28 2.15
CA PRO A 53 -8.44 7.51 3.36
C PRO A 53 -8.72 6.01 3.21
N VAL A 54 -9.84 5.64 2.58
CA VAL A 54 -10.22 4.24 2.35
C VAL A 54 -9.18 3.52 1.49
N THR A 55 -8.75 4.18 0.42
CA THR A 55 -7.84 3.61 -0.58
C THR A 55 -6.40 3.60 -0.09
N THR A 56 -6.02 4.57 0.73
CA THR A 56 -4.78 4.53 1.50
C THR A 56 -4.76 3.33 2.44
N MET A 57 -5.82 3.12 3.22
CA MET A 57 -5.92 1.98 4.15
C MET A 57 -5.96 0.64 3.42
N ALA A 58 -6.72 0.53 2.32
CA ALA A 58 -6.71 -0.63 1.44
C ALA A 58 -5.32 -0.88 0.85
N GLY A 59 -4.59 0.18 0.49
CA GLY A 59 -3.22 0.09 0.01
C GLY A 59 -2.27 -0.52 1.04
N TYR A 60 -2.33 -0.07 2.29
CA TYR A 60 -1.55 -0.65 3.39
C TYR A 60 -1.89 -2.14 3.62
N LEU A 61 -3.18 -2.51 3.53
CA LEU A 61 -3.62 -3.90 3.68
C LEU A 61 -3.13 -4.78 2.53
N LEU A 62 -3.25 -4.31 1.28
CA LEU A 62 -2.77 -5.01 0.09
C LEU A 62 -1.25 -5.19 0.11
N PHE A 63 -0.50 -4.17 0.54
CA PHE A 63 0.95 -4.27 0.70
C PHE A 63 1.33 -5.29 1.78
N GLY A 64 0.65 -5.29 2.93
CA GLY A 64 0.85 -6.30 3.97
C GLY A 64 0.52 -7.72 3.50
N LEU A 65 -0.52 -7.89 2.69
CA LEU A 65 -0.85 -9.17 2.07
C LEU A 65 0.21 -9.61 1.04
N TRP A 66 0.68 -8.69 0.19
CA TRP A 66 1.75 -8.96 -0.76
C TRP A 66 3.05 -9.35 -0.06
N ASP A 67 3.40 -8.66 1.02
CA ASP A 67 4.59 -8.98 1.80
C ASP A 67 4.50 -10.39 2.42
N ARG A 68 3.32 -10.72 2.95
CA ARG A 68 3.07 -12.01 3.60
C ARG A 68 2.99 -13.20 2.63
N PHE A 69 2.42 -13.00 1.44
CA PHE A 69 2.07 -14.10 0.52
C PHE A 69 2.77 -14.04 -0.85
N GLY A 70 3.16 -12.85 -1.29
CA GLY A 70 3.68 -12.58 -2.64
C GLY A 70 5.20 -12.44 -2.73
N ARG A 71 5.92 -12.19 -1.62
CA ARG A 71 7.38 -12.18 -1.64
C ARG A 71 7.91 -13.61 -1.91
N PRO A 72 8.67 -13.84 -3.00
CA PRO A 72 9.39 -15.09 -3.19
C PRO A 72 10.29 -15.29 -1.98
N ARG A 73 10.08 -16.35 -1.22
CA ARG A 73 11.02 -16.79 -0.18
C ARG A 73 12.27 -17.26 -0.92
N LEU A 74 13.21 -16.34 -1.17
CA LEU A 74 14.52 -16.75 -1.63
C LEU A 74 15.08 -17.73 -0.59
N PRO A 75 15.54 -18.92 -1.01
CA PRO A 75 16.11 -19.89 -0.08
C PRO A 75 17.24 -19.19 0.67
N SER A 76 17.14 -19.19 2.00
CA SER A 76 18.19 -18.70 2.89
C SER A 76 19.48 -19.44 2.55
N ALA A 77 20.45 -18.71 2.00
CA ALA A 77 21.82 -19.16 1.85
C ALA A 77 22.49 -19.26 3.23
#